data_AF-A0A974PTC1-F1
#
_entry.id   AF-A0A974PTC1-F1
#
_cell.length_a   1.000
_cell.length_b   1.000
_cell.length_c   1.000
_cell.angle_alpha   90.00
_cell.angle_beta   90.00
_cell.angle_gamma   90.00
#
_symmetry.space_group_name_H-M   'P 1'
#
loop_
_entity.id
_entity.type
_entity.pdbx_description
1 polymer ?
#
loop_
_entity_poly.entity_id
_entity_poly.type
_entity_poly.pdbx_seq_one_letter_code
_entity_poly.pdbx_strand_id
1 'polypeptide(L)'
;MSDPHIKRASLAEIRKMKEKVELFHDPNAPEGESLGPDFWAGATLEAPKKPRSVHLKLDPDVFDFFFEEAKGKGHLTRMQNVLKAYVNAKTAKRRA
;
A
#
# COMPACT_ATOMS: atom_id res chain seq x y z
N MET A 1 13.63 -10.26 -1.70
CA MET A 1 14.60 -9.53 -0.85
C MET A 1 13.83 -8.95 0.31
N SER A 2 14.10 -9.40 1.53
CA SER A 2 13.50 -8.82 2.74
C SER A 2 14.24 -7.51 3.01
N ASP A 3 13.52 -6.40 3.02
CA ASP A 3 14.04 -5.14 3.54
C ASP A 3 14.43 -5.38 5.01
N PRO A 4 15.64 -5.01 5.49
CA PRO A 4 16.10 -5.31 6.86
C PRO A 4 15.15 -4.85 7.97
N HIS A 5 14.21 -3.94 7.65
CA HIS A 5 13.21 -3.41 8.58
C HIS A 5 11.80 -4.05 8.46
N ILE A 6 11.53 -4.91 7.47
CA ILE A 6 10.21 -5.55 7.31
C ILE A 6 10.31 -7.03 7.73
N LYS A 7 9.87 -7.32 8.96
CA LYS A 7 9.79 -8.68 9.51
C LYS A 7 8.40 -9.27 9.27
N ARG A 8 8.33 -10.55 8.89
CA ARG A 8 7.07 -11.30 8.81
C ARG A 8 6.88 -12.06 10.12
N ALA A 9 5.72 -11.89 10.75
CA ALA A 9 5.31 -12.64 11.92
C ALA A 9 3.84 -13.02 11.78
N SER A 10 3.50 -14.22 12.23
CA SER A 10 2.13 -14.67 12.43
C SER A 10 1.51 -14.01 13.65
N LEU A 11 0.18 -14.01 13.71
CA LEU A 11 -0.57 -13.42 14.82
C LEU A 11 -0.25 -14.11 16.17
N ALA A 12 0.04 -15.42 16.15
CA ALA A 12 0.46 -16.16 17.34
C ALA A 12 1.87 -15.75 17.82
N GLU A 13 2.80 -15.49 16.90
CA GLU A 13 4.15 -15.01 17.24
C GLU A 13 4.10 -13.60 17.83
N ILE A 14 3.31 -12.70 17.24
CA ILE A 14 3.14 -11.32 17.76
C ILE A 14 2.59 -11.33 19.19
N ARG A 15 1.62 -12.21 19.48
CA ARG A 15 1.06 -12.34 20.85
C ARG A 15 2.13 -12.79 21.85
N LYS A 16 2.97 -13.76 21.49
CA LYS A 16 4.10 -14.21 22.34
C LYS A 16 5.13 -13.08 22.56
N MET A 17 5.43 -12.29 21.54
CA MET A 17 6.35 -11.14 21.69
C MET A 17 5.77 -10.08 22.63
N LYS A 18 4.45 -9.88 22.61
CA LYS A 18 3.75 -9.00 23.57
C LYS A 18 3.87 -9.52 25.00
N GLU A 19 3.63 -10.81 25.22
CA GLU A 19 3.75 -11.46 26.52
C GLU A 19 5.18 -11.37 27.08
N LYS A 20 6.19 -11.45 26.20
CA LYS A 20 7.60 -11.32 26.54
C LYS A 20 8.09 -9.88 26.67
N VAL A 21 7.23 -8.88 26.46
CA VAL A 21 7.60 -7.44 26.47
C VAL A 21 8.70 -7.12 25.44
N GLU A 22 8.76 -7.87 24.34
CA GLU A 22 9.69 -7.64 23.22
C GLU A 22 9.14 -6.60 22.21
N LEU A 23 7.85 -6.28 22.30
CA LEU A 23 7.24 -5.22 21.49
C LEU A 23 7.53 -3.86 22.13
N PHE A 24 8.05 -2.94 21.33
CA PHE A 24 8.17 -1.54 21.73
C PHE A 24 6.78 -0.97 22.04
N HIS A 25 6.60 -0.45 23.25
CA HIS A 25 5.40 0.23 23.71
C HIS A 25 5.84 1.45 24.49
N ASP A 26 5.53 2.64 23.98
CA ASP A 26 5.75 3.90 24.70
C ASP A 26 4.50 4.25 25.52
N PRO A 27 4.53 4.18 26.86
CA PRO A 27 3.39 4.53 27.71
C PRO A 27 3.03 6.02 27.65
N ASN A 28 3.95 6.88 27.19
CA ASN A 28 3.78 8.33 27.11
C ASN A 28 3.53 8.79 25.66
N ALA A 29 3.17 7.88 24.76
CA ALA A 29 2.81 8.24 23.40
C ALA A 29 1.65 9.26 23.44
N PRO A 30 1.77 10.42 22.78
CA PRO A 30 0.70 11.40 22.75
C PRO A 30 -0.52 10.82 22.03
N GLU A 31 -1.72 11.15 22.51
CA GLU A 31 -2.94 10.82 21.79
C GLU A 31 -2.94 11.54 20.43
N GLY A 32 -3.20 10.79 19.37
CA GLY A 32 -3.32 11.35 18.02
C GLY A 32 -4.57 12.20 17.87
N GLU A 33 -4.57 13.10 16.88
CA GLU A 33 -5.74 13.92 16.56
C GLU A 33 -6.96 13.05 16.20
N SER A 34 -8.12 13.38 16.78
CA SER A 34 -9.38 12.72 16.42
C SER A 34 -9.83 13.20 15.03
N LEU A 35 -9.70 12.33 14.03
CA LEU A 35 -10.05 12.63 12.63
C LEU A 35 -11.57 12.82 12.39
N GLY A 36 -12.42 12.52 13.38
CA GLY A 36 -13.87 12.75 13.32
C GLY A 36 -14.62 11.80 12.34
N PRO A 37 -15.96 11.74 12.41
CA PRO A 37 -16.75 10.85 11.56
C PRO A 37 -16.72 11.24 10.07
N ASP A 38 -16.62 12.54 9.77
CA ASP A 38 -16.63 13.04 8.39
C ASP A 38 -15.42 12.56 7.57
N PHE A 39 -14.26 12.43 8.21
CA PHE A 39 -13.07 11.87 7.58
C PHE A 39 -13.29 10.42 7.10
N TRP A 40 -14.06 9.64 7.88
CA TRP A 40 -14.31 8.23 7.60
C TRP A 40 -15.52 7.99 6.70
N ALA A 41 -16.37 8.98 6.45
CA ALA A 41 -17.62 8.83 5.70
C ALA A 41 -17.41 8.26 4.28
N GLY A 42 -16.27 8.55 3.64
CA GLY A 42 -15.91 8.03 2.32
C GLY A 42 -14.93 6.86 2.32
N ALA A 43 -14.55 6.35 3.49
CA ALA A 43 -13.53 5.31 3.60
C ALA A 43 -14.04 3.97 3.03
N THR A 44 -13.21 3.31 2.23
CA THR A 44 -13.53 1.99 1.66
C THR A 44 -12.59 0.94 2.22
N LEU A 45 -13.15 -0.17 2.72
CA LEU A 45 -12.37 -1.30 3.20
C LEU A 45 -11.75 -2.06 2.01
N GLU A 46 -10.43 -1.99 1.84
CA GLU A 46 -9.71 -2.77 0.84
C GLU A 46 -8.90 -3.92 1.49
N ALA A 47 -9.25 -5.16 1.16
CA ALA A 47 -8.45 -6.32 1.56
C ALA A 47 -7.12 -6.38 0.77
N PRO A 48 -6.00 -6.81 1.39
CA PRO A 48 -4.72 -6.93 0.72
C PRO A 48 -4.80 -7.99 -0.39
N LYS A 49 -4.60 -7.56 -1.64
CA LYS A 49 -4.56 -8.45 -2.82
C LYS A 49 -3.12 -8.73 -3.20
N LYS A 50 -2.79 -10.00 -3.40
CA LYS A 50 -1.49 -10.39 -3.96
C LYS A 50 -1.44 -9.94 -5.43
N PRO A 51 -0.41 -9.19 -5.86
CA PRO A 51 -0.27 -8.81 -7.25
C PRO A 51 -0.04 -10.05 -8.11
N ARG A 52 -0.59 -10.05 -9.32
CA ARG A 52 -0.31 -11.06 -10.33
C ARG A 52 0.88 -10.61 -11.16
N SER A 53 1.95 -11.41 -11.15
CA SER A 53 3.09 -11.18 -12.04
C SER A 53 2.70 -11.49 -13.47
N VAL A 54 2.92 -10.53 -14.37
CA VAL A 54 2.64 -10.65 -15.81
C VAL A 54 3.82 -10.09 -16.58
N HIS A 55 4.10 -10.67 -17.74
CA HIS A 55 5.04 -10.10 -18.69
C HIS A 55 4.25 -9.21 -19.66
N LEU A 56 4.41 -7.89 -19.54
CA LEU A 56 3.72 -6.90 -20.35
C LEU A 56 4.75 -6.18 -21.21
N LYS A 57 4.54 -6.18 -22.53
CA LYS A 57 5.31 -5.32 -23.44
C LYS A 57 4.72 -3.92 -23.37
N LEU A 58 5.59 -2.94 -23.17
CA LEU A 58 5.25 -1.52 -23.15
C LEU A 58 6.05 -0.80 -24.21
N ASP A 59 5.52 0.32 -24.65
CA ASP A 59 6.27 1.27 -25.45
C ASP A 59 7.47 1.79 -24.62
N PRO A 60 8.69 1.85 -25.19
CA PRO A 60 9.87 2.36 -24.49
C PRO A 60 9.65 3.74 -23.87
N ASP A 61 9.03 4.67 -24.60
CA ASP A 61 8.84 6.06 -24.14
C ASP A 61 7.93 6.12 -22.91
N VAL A 62 6.95 5.23 -22.85
CA VAL A 62 6.03 5.11 -21.71
C VAL A 62 6.77 4.55 -20.49
N PHE A 63 7.64 3.56 -20.69
CA PHE A 63 8.43 3.02 -19.58
C PHE A 63 9.40 4.08 -19.03
N ASP A 64 10.11 4.77 -19.92
CA ASP A 64 11.11 5.78 -19.55
C ASP A 64 10.45 6.94 -18.80
N PHE A 65 9.27 7.40 -19.24
CA PHE A 65 8.49 8.41 -18.51
C PHE A 65 8.27 8.03 -17.04
N PHE A 66 7.79 6.81 -16.77
CA PHE A 66 7.54 6.36 -15.40
C PHE A 66 8.82 6.10 -14.61
N PHE A 67 9.88 5.66 -15.30
CA PHE A 67 11.19 5.46 -14.70
C PHE A 67 11.79 6.78 -14.21
N GLU A 68 11.75 7.81 -15.06
CA GLU A 68 12.23 9.16 -14.75
C GLU A 68 11.37 9.84 -13.67
N GLU A 69 10.04 9.78 -13.77
CA GLU A 69 9.11 10.37 -12.79
C GLU A 69 9.37 9.82 -11.37
N ALA A 70 9.66 8.52 -11.26
CA ALA A 70 9.91 7.85 -9.99
C ALA A 70 11.39 7.92 -9.54
N LYS A 71 12.27 8.62 -10.27
CA LYS A 71 13.73 8.61 -10.02
C LYS A 71 14.26 7.17 -9.89
N GLY A 72 13.80 6.29 -10.77
CA GLY A 72 14.12 4.86 -10.79
C GLY A 72 13.34 4.03 -9.77
N LYS A 73 13.39 4.33 -8.47
CA LYS A 73 12.76 3.46 -7.44
C LYS A 73 11.25 3.72 -7.35
N GLY A 74 10.46 2.70 -7.69
CA GLY A 74 8.99 2.73 -7.53
C GLY A 74 8.22 3.04 -8.81
N HIS A 75 8.88 3.09 -9.98
CA HIS A 75 8.23 3.24 -11.28
C HIS A 75 7.14 2.19 -11.49
N LEU A 76 7.39 0.92 -11.15
CA LEU A 76 6.37 -0.14 -11.22
C LEU A 76 5.15 0.14 -10.34
N THR A 77 5.34 0.66 -9.11
CA THR A 77 4.25 1.03 -8.21
C THR A 77 3.43 2.19 -8.80
N ARG A 78 4.11 3.19 -9.38
CA ARG A 78 3.45 4.32 -10.04
C ARG A 78 2.62 3.87 -11.23
N MET A 79 3.18 3.03 -12.10
CA MET A 79 2.49 2.41 -13.23
C MET A 79 1.25 1.63 -12.78
N GLN A 80 1.39 0.81 -11.73
CA GLN A 80 0.27 0.06 -11.15
C GLN A 80 -0.86 0.98 -10.68
N ASN A 81 -0.53 2.10 -10.03
CA ASN A 81 -1.51 3.07 -9.54
C ASN A 81 -2.25 3.78 -10.69
N VAL A 82 -1.55 4.14 -11.76
CA VAL A 82 -2.18 4.73 -12.96
C VAL A 82 -3.16 3.75 -13.61
N LEU A 83 -2.76 2.49 -13.76
CA LEU A 83 -3.65 1.45 -14.30
C LEU A 83 -4.87 1.24 -13.39
N LYS A 84 -4.69 1.25 -12.06
CA LYS A 84 -5.80 1.17 -11.10
C LYS A 84 -6.76 2.35 -11.26
N ALA A 85 -6.24 3.57 -11.35
CA ALA A 85 -7.05 4.78 -11.54
C ALA A 85 -7.85 4.73 -12.85
N TYR A 86 -7.24 4.28 -13.95
CA TYR A 86 -7.92 4.08 -15.22
C TYR A 86 -9.08 3.08 -15.11
N VAL A 87 -8.84 1.91 -14.50
CA VAL A 87 -9.89 0.89 -14.29
C VAL A 87 -11.03 1.44 -13.42
N ASN A 88 -10.71 2.17 -12.35
CA ASN A 88 -11.68 2.78 -11.46
C ASN A 88 -12.56 3.79 -12.20
N ALA A 89 -11.95 4.70 -12.98
CA ALA A 89 -12.66 5.70 -13.76
C ALA A 89 -13.61 5.06 -14.80
N LYS A 90 -13.16 4.00 -15.48
CA LYS A 90 -14.00 3.25 -16.43
C LYS A 90 -15.13 2.50 -15.75
N THR A 91 -14.90 1.96 -14.55
CA THR A 91 -15.92 1.22 -13.79
C THR A 91 -16.97 2.17 -13.21
N ALA A 92 -16.56 3.34 -12.72
CA ALA A 92 -17.48 4.38 -12.26
C ALA A 92 -18.40 4.85 -13.39
N LYS A 93 -17.86 5.13 -14.58
CA LYS A 93 -18.66 5.52 -15.76
C LYS A 93 -19.66 4.44 -16.20
N ARG A 94 -19.36 3.15 -15.99
CA ARG A 94 -20.28 2.05 -16.32
C ARG A 94 -21.41 1.85 -15.29
N ARG A 95 -21.27 2.43 -14.10
CA ARG A 95 -22.23 2.31 -13.00
C ARG A 95 -23.15 3.54 -12.89
N ALA A 96 -22.80 4.64 -13.56
CA ALA A 96 -23.61 5.84 -13.72
C ALA A 96 -24.48 5.71 -14.98
#